data_AF-B6HDZ3-F1
#
_entry.id   AF-B6HDZ3-F1
#
_cell.length_a   1.000
_cell.length_b   1.000
_cell.length_c   1.000
_cell.angle_alpha   90.00
_cell.angle_beta   90.00
_cell.angle_gamma   90.00
#
_symmetry.space_group_name_H-M   'P 1'
#
loop_
_entity.id
_entity.type
_entity.pdbx_description
1 polymer ?
#
loop_
_entity_poly.entity_id
_entity_poly.type
_entity_poly.pdbx_seq_one_letter_code
_entity_poly.pdbx_strand_id
1 'polypeptide(L)' 'NPRIEDWPVTPSEKMVGLQPVNFFTGNPSLDVAVSNQEDNMSILVEESTTCSSN' A
#
# COMPACT_ATOMS: atom_id res chain seq x y z
N ASN A 1 -22.80 -0.18 19.08
CA ASN A 1 -23.27 1.22 19.26
C ASN A 1 -22.26 2.13 18.57
N PRO A 2 -22.42 2.41 17.26
CA PRO A 2 -21.58 3.36 16.54
C PRO A 2 -21.78 4.76 17.15
N ARG A 3 -20.69 5.51 17.35
CA ARG A 3 -20.75 6.83 17.98
C ARG A 3 -20.52 7.91 16.93
N ILE A 4 -20.95 9.15 17.20
CA ILE A 4 -20.95 10.26 16.24
C ILE A 4 -19.53 10.65 15.76
N GLU A 5 -18.49 10.21 16.47
CA GLU A 5 -17.08 10.44 16.14
C GLU A 5 -16.54 9.52 15.02
N ASP A 6 -17.32 8.53 14.56
CA ASP A 6 -16.97 7.68 13.40
C ASP A 6 -17.14 8.41 12.04
N TRP A 7 -17.35 9.73 12.06
CA TRP A 7 -17.55 10.62 10.90
C TRP A 7 -16.37 11.60 10.72
N PRO A 8 -15.82 11.83 9.51
CA PRO A 8 -16.23 11.31 8.20
C PRO A 8 -15.53 10.02 7.74
N VAL A 9 -14.53 9.51 8.46
CA VAL A 9 -13.86 8.25 8.11
C VAL A 9 -13.49 7.49 9.37
N THR A 10 -14.01 6.27 9.46
CA THR A 10 -13.59 5.28 10.45
C THR A 10 -12.19 4.76 10.11
N PRO A 11 -11.18 4.82 11.01
CA PRO A 11 -9.90 4.17 10.77
C PRO A 11 -10.11 2.66 10.64
N SER A 12 -9.61 2.07 9.55
CA SER A 12 -9.75 0.64 9.28
C SER A 12 -9.09 -0.19 10.40
N GLU A 13 -9.89 -1.01 11.08
CA GLU A 13 -9.39 -1.99 12.03
C GLU A 13 -8.49 -3.00 11.29
N LYS A 14 -7.23 -3.12 11.71
CA LYS A 14 -6.24 -4.00 11.06
C LYS A 14 -6.66 -5.46 11.19
N MET A 15 -6.97 -6.06 10.04
CA MET A 15 -7.16 -7.51 9.93
C MET A 15 -5.82 -8.24 10.07
N VAL A 16 -5.83 -9.37 10.77
CA VAL A 16 -4.65 -10.13 11.20
C VAL A 16 -3.77 -10.54 10.02
N GLY A 17 -2.45 -10.34 10.16
CA GLY A 17 -1.46 -10.86 9.22
C GLY A 17 -1.03 -12.27 9.60
N LEU A 18 -1.16 -13.23 8.68
CA LEU A 18 -0.64 -14.59 8.85
C LEU A 18 0.78 -14.64 8.28
N GLN A 19 1.78 -14.87 9.14
CA GLN A 19 3.15 -15.11 8.71
C GLN A 19 3.43 -16.62 8.57
N PRO A 20 4.09 -17.05 7.49
CA PRO A 20 4.48 -18.44 7.31
C PRO A 20 5.66 -18.79 8.23
N VAL A 21 5.44 -19.68 9.20
CA VAL A 21 6.48 -20.17 10.12
C VAL A 21 7.07 -21.47 9.57
N ASN A 22 8.41 -21.54 9.45
CA ASN A 22 9.16 -22.70 8.94
C ASN A 22 8.80 -23.14 7.50
N PHE A 23 8.20 -22.26 6.70
CA PHE A 23 7.86 -22.55 5.30
C PHE A 23 9.06 -22.36 4.36
N PHE A 24 10.01 -21.50 4.74
CA PHE A 24 11.22 -21.22 3.98
C PHE A 24 12.45 -21.52 4.83
N THR A 25 13.51 -22.03 4.21
CA THR A 25 14.81 -22.32 4.85
C THR A 25 15.60 -21.04 5.20
N GLY A 26 15.20 -19.90 4.65
CA GLY A 26 15.80 -18.58 4.86
C GLY A 26 14.81 -17.46 4.55
N ASN A 27 15.20 -16.20 4.74
CA ASN A 27 14.32 -15.06 4.50
C ASN A 27 13.99 -14.93 3.00
N PRO A 28 12.72 -15.11 2.58
CA PRO A 28 12.33 -15.05 1.17
C PRO A 28 12.43 -13.64 0.56
N SER A 29 12.55 -12.59 1.38
CA SER A 29 12.64 -11.20 0.90
C SER A 29 14.04 -10.79 0.43
N LEU A 30 15.05 -11.64 0.63
CA LEU A 30 16.45 -11.35 0.25
C LEU A 30 16.66 -11.27 -1.27
N ASP A 31 15.84 -11.98 -2.05
CA ASP A 31 15.95 -12.01 -3.51
C ASP A 31 15.24 -10.82 -4.19
N VAL A 32 14.61 -9.95 -3.40
CA VAL A 32 13.90 -8.77 -3.89
C VAL A 32 14.75 -7.54 -3.64
N ALA A 33 15.25 -6.93 -4.71
CA ALA A 33 16.00 -5.67 -4.61
C ALA A 33 15.13 -4.57 -3.99
N VAL A 34 15.75 -3.72 -3.17
CA VAL A 34 15.07 -2.55 -2.61
C VAL A 34 14.72 -1.60 -3.75
N SER A 35 13.48 -1.13 -3.73
CA SER A 35 12.97 -0.21 -4.74
C SER A 35 13.49 1.21 -4.44
N ASN A 36 14.36 1.76 -5.30
CA ASN A 36 14.84 3.13 -5.19
C ASN A 36 14.19 4.03 -6.25
N GLN A 37 13.98 5.32 -5.92
CA GLN A 37 13.40 6.29 -6.84
C GLN A 37 14.24 6.49 -8.11
N GLU A 38 15.57 6.35 -8.00
CA GLU A 38 16.50 6.38 -9.14
C GLU A 38 16.27 5.22 -10.12
N ASP A 39 15.89 4.04 -9.63
CA ASP A 39 15.61 2.85 -10.43
C ASP A 39 14.19 2.87 -11.00
N ASN A 40 13.22 3.31 -10.20
CA ASN A 40 11.79 3.29 -10.56
C ASN A 40 11.41 4.41 -11.54
N MET A 41 12.15 5.53 -11.53
CA MET A 41 11.92 6.73 -12.36
C MET A 41 10.47 7.25 -12.37
N SER A 42 9.67 6.92 -11.35
CA SER A 42 8.25 7.31 -11.32
C SER A 42 8.14 8.80 -11.10
N ILE A 43 7.56 9.51 -12.08
CA ILE A 43 7.28 10.94 -11.96
C ILE A 43 5.81 11.16 -11.60
N LEU A 44 5.54 12.21 -10.82
CA LEU A 44 4.18 12.66 -10.58
C LEU A 44 3.64 13.24 -11.90
N VAL A 45 2.65 12.57 -12.49
CA VAL A 45 1.89 13.14 -13.61
C VAL A 45 0.82 14.03 -12.99
N GLU A 46 0.98 15.34 -13.13
CA GLU A 46 -0.06 16.29 -12.78
C GLU A 46 -1.23 16.12 -13.76
N GLU A 47 -2.46 16.05 -13.23
CA GLU A 47 -3.66 15.90 -14.04
C GLU A 47 -3.92 17.22 -14.80
N SER A 48 -3.32 17.36 -15.99
CA SER A 48 -3.81 18.34 -16.96
C SER A 48 -5.21 17.88 -17.38
N THR A 49 -6.18 18.78 -17.23
CA THR A 49 -7.64 18.62 -17.38
C THR A 49 -8.11 18.10 -18.76
N THR A 50 -7.64 16.94 -19.21
CA THR A 50 -7.89 16.44 -20.58
C THR A 50 -8.24 14.96 -20.67
N CYS A 51 -8.37 14.24 -19.56
CA CYS A 51 -8.89 12.86 -19.57
C CYS A 51 -9.97 12.62 -18.51
N SER A 52 -10.90 13.57 -18.37
CA SER A 52 -12.23 13.33 -17.80
C SER A 52 -13.24 14.25 -18.47
N SER A 53 -13.61 13.90 -19.71
CA SER A 53 -14.81 14.43 -20.37
C SER A 53 -15.89 13.36 -20.33
N ASN A 54 -16.87 13.52 -19.45
CA ASN A 54 -18.25 13.04 -19.62
C ASN A 54 -19.19 14.12 -19.15
#